data_AF-A0A1W9WHT7-F1
#
_entry.id   AF-A0A1W9WHT7-F1
#
_cell.length_a   1.000
_cell.length_b   1.000
_cell.length_c   1.000
_cell.angle_alpha   90.00
_cell.angle_beta   90.00
_cell.angle_gamma   90.00
#
_symmetry.space_group_name_H-M   'P 1'
#
loop_
_entity.id
_entity.type
_entity.pdbx_description
1 polymer ?
#
loop_
_entity_poly.entity_id
_entity_poly.type
_entity_poly.pdbx_seq_one_letter_code
_entity_poly.pdbx_strand_id
1 'polypeptide(L)'
;MIFYVQAYDFLRPSIVQLQAIQKPTDRFLSLSGIRYDPGDLSEIHNIYDDQLSERAVYDYIVSVKQKEVLAFNLPMIYNLNADVWINHIFYDLQFPAKLTPKMPEISTTNIPPLPATAIGVIFKTSESGNIGKVIVHYENEVIHLNIITNPENMWIDNYINVLEGLSGEPIKQISIHVNKSVIIKGISLIHQPSITSRSVILSTEGDYQVVHDGDIKLYENRQVYPRAFIVHKTEIVPNIETAITTMKKSSDALNKTIHVADEGESIGIISRGKFDKF
;
A
#
# COMPACT_ATOMS: atom_id res chain seq x y z
N MET A 1 0.69 -26.18 26.06
CA MET A 1 -0.33 -25.10 25.95
C MET A 1 0.23 -23.70 26.24
N ILE A 2 1.38 -23.54 26.92
CA ILE A 2 1.99 -22.23 27.23
C ILE A 2 2.79 -21.63 26.04
N PHE A 3 3.31 -22.47 25.14
CA PHE A 3 4.27 -22.03 24.10
C PHE A 3 3.68 -21.51 22.79
N TYR A 4 2.40 -21.79 22.50
CA TYR A 4 1.72 -21.18 21.35
C TYR A 4 1.64 -19.66 21.50
N VAL A 5 1.61 -19.16 22.74
CA VAL A 5 1.51 -17.75 23.09
C VAL A 5 2.83 -17.02 22.84
N GLN A 6 3.98 -17.55 23.28
CA GLN A 6 5.28 -16.90 23.03
C GLN A 6 5.68 -16.85 21.55
N ALA A 7 5.37 -17.89 20.78
CA ALA A 7 5.56 -17.86 19.33
C ALA A 7 4.65 -16.83 18.64
N TYR A 8 3.50 -16.49 19.24
CA TYR A 8 2.59 -15.45 18.75
C TYR A 8 3.03 -14.04 19.17
N ASP A 9 3.53 -13.88 20.41
CA ASP A 9 3.83 -12.58 21.01
C ASP A 9 5.23 -12.05 20.64
N PHE A 10 6.19 -12.92 20.33
CA PHE A 10 7.54 -12.49 19.95
C PHE A 10 7.56 -11.99 18.49
N LEU A 11 7.93 -10.72 18.29
CA LEU A 11 8.02 -10.12 16.97
C LEU A 11 9.29 -10.61 16.26
N ARG A 12 9.10 -11.32 15.15
CA ARG A 12 10.20 -11.85 14.32
C ARG A 12 10.86 -10.74 13.50
N PRO A 13 12.16 -10.81 13.18
CA PRO A 13 12.86 -9.73 12.50
C PRO A 13 12.18 -9.23 11.23
N SER A 14 11.65 -10.12 10.39
CA SER A 14 10.88 -9.77 9.18
C SER A 14 9.59 -9.01 9.51
N ILE A 15 8.87 -9.41 10.57
CA ILE A 15 7.65 -8.76 11.04
C ILE A 15 7.96 -7.43 11.72
N VAL A 16 9.00 -7.36 12.55
CA VAL A 16 9.50 -6.12 13.17
C VAL A 16 9.89 -5.14 12.08
N GLN A 17 10.57 -5.60 11.03
CA GLN A 17 10.97 -4.77 9.91
C GLN A 17 9.74 -4.25 9.15
N LEU A 18 8.74 -5.10 8.88
CA LEU A 18 7.48 -4.69 8.25
C LEU A 18 6.65 -3.72 9.12
N GLN A 19 6.67 -3.89 10.45
CA GLN A 19 5.96 -3.02 11.40
C GLN A 19 6.69 -1.70 11.67
N ALA A 20 8.03 -1.72 11.73
CA ALA A 20 8.88 -0.54 11.93
C ALA A 20 8.81 0.45 10.76
N ILE A 21 8.43 -0.04 9.57
CA ILE A 21 8.18 0.79 8.38
C ILE A 21 6.85 1.59 8.51
N GLN A 22 6.02 1.35 9.54
CA GLN A 22 4.70 1.99 9.78
C GLN A 22 3.89 2.25 8.49
N LYS A 23 3.41 1.14 7.91
CA LYS A 23 2.28 0.97 6.96
C LYS A 23 2.68 0.02 5.83
N PRO A 24 2.51 -1.30 5.96
CA PRO A 24 2.32 -2.14 4.79
C PRO A 24 0.88 -1.87 4.32
N THR A 25 0.72 -1.02 3.30
CA THR A 25 -0.59 -0.78 2.70
C THR A 25 -0.93 -1.99 1.83
N ASP A 26 -1.56 -2.96 2.49
CA ASP A 26 -2.78 -3.53 1.98
C ASP A 26 -2.72 -4.45 0.74
N ARG A 27 -1.70 -5.30 0.60
CA ARG A 27 -1.76 -6.67 0.02
C ARG A 27 -0.37 -7.29 0.09
N PHE A 28 -0.24 -8.40 0.81
CA PHE A 28 0.98 -9.18 0.85
C PHE A 28 0.61 -10.65 0.61
N LEU A 29 1.04 -11.19 -0.52
CA LEU A 29 0.92 -12.61 -0.83
C LEU A 29 2.28 -13.26 -0.56
N SER A 30 2.39 -13.97 0.56
CA SER A 30 3.53 -14.84 0.82
C SER A 30 3.11 -16.27 0.53
N LEU A 31 3.60 -16.78 -0.60
CA LEU A 31 3.50 -18.19 -0.97
C LEU A 31 4.90 -18.77 -0.96
N SER A 32 5.25 -19.38 0.17
CA SER A 32 6.47 -20.17 0.32
C SER A 32 6.11 -21.50 0.96
N GLY A 33 6.64 -22.60 0.40
CA GLY A 33 6.58 -23.89 1.07
C GLY A 33 7.42 -23.83 2.34
N ILE A 34 6.98 -24.48 3.42
CA ILE A 34 7.69 -24.53 4.72
C ILE A 34 9.01 -25.35 4.70
N ARG A 35 9.63 -25.52 3.53
CA ARG A 35 10.84 -26.32 3.31
C ARG A 35 12.14 -25.54 3.52
N TYR A 36 12.09 -24.22 3.68
CA TYR A 36 13.25 -23.40 4.03
C TYR A 36 13.54 -23.47 5.53
N ASP A 37 14.75 -23.06 5.94
CA ASP A 37 15.14 -22.93 7.35
C ASP A 37 15.26 -21.45 7.75
N PRO A 38 14.81 -21.05 8.97
CA PRO A 38 14.90 -19.66 9.41
C PRO A 38 16.35 -19.18 9.45
N GLY A 39 16.58 -17.90 9.18
CA GLY A 39 17.94 -17.31 9.17
C GLY A 39 18.65 -17.37 10.53
N ASP A 40 17.90 -17.52 11.61
CA ASP A 40 18.36 -17.66 12.99
C ASP A 40 18.24 -19.11 13.51
N LEU A 41 18.12 -20.11 12.63
CA LEU A 41 17.94 -21.51 13.03
C LEU A 41 19.02 -21.99 14.01
N SER A 42 20.29 -21.63 13.78
CA SER A 42 21.39 -21.99 14.69
C SER A 42 21.27 -21.33 16.07
N GLU A 43 20.71 -20.12 16.15
CA GLU A 43 20.46 -19.43 17.42
C GLU A 43 19.28 -20.05 18.16
N ILE A 44 18.22 -20.45 17.44
CA ILE A 44 17.09 -21.20 17.99
C ILE A 44 17.59 -22.49 18.66
N HIS A 45 18.43 -23.26 17.97
CA HIS A 45 19.02 -24.48 18.54
C HIS A 45 19.89 -24.17 19.77
N ASN A 46 20.80 -23.20 19.67
CA ASN A 46 21.67 -22.82 20.79
C ASN A 46 20.90 -22.35 22.03
N ILE A 47 19.74 -21.70 21.85
CA ILE A 47 18.92 -21.20 22.96
C ILE A 47 18.07 -22.33 23.55
N TYR A 48 17.46 -23.16 22.72
CA TYR A 48 16.35 -24.02 23.14
C TYR A 48 16.65 -25.51 23.22
N ASP A 49 17.71 -26.03 22.60
CA ASP A 49 17.99 -27.48 22.60
C ASP A 49 18.23 -28.04 24.01
N ASP A 50 18.87 -27.26 24.88
CA ASP A 50 19.13 -27.64 26.28
C ASP A 50 17.92 -27.42 27.21
N GLN A 51 16.88 -26.71 26.72
CA GLN A 51 15.73 -26.29 27.52
C GLN A 51 14.42 -27.00 27.13
N LEU A 52 14.32 -27.48 25.90
CA LEU A 52 13.11 -28.05 25.31
C LEU A 52 13.40 -29.44 24.73
N SER A 53 12.37 -30.27 24.63
CA SER A 53 12.49 -31.53 23.90
C SER A 53 12.67 -31.28 22.40
N GLU A 54 13.37 -32.20 21.72
CA GLU A 54 13.61 -32.13 20.27
C GLU A 54 12.31 -31.89 19.47
N ARG A 55 11.21 -32.53 19.89
CA ARG A 55 9.90 -32.33 19.27
C ARG A 55 9.35 -30.92 19.47
N ALA A 56 9.55 -30.33 20.64
CA ALA A 56 9.10 -28.98 20.95
C ALA A 56 9.92 -27.93 20.18
N VAL A 57 11.24 -28.15 20.02
CA VAL A 57 12.09 -27.31 19.17
C VAL A 57 11.65 -27.39 17.71
N TYR A 58 11.36 -28.60 17.20
CA TYR A 58 10.81 -28.81 15.85
C TYR A 58 9.48 -28.06 15.63
N ASP A 59 8.52 -28.19 16.56
CA ASP A 59 7.22 -27.53 16.46
C ASP A 59 7.35 -25.99 16.56
N TYR A 60 8.32 -25.50 17.34
CA TYR A 60 8.66 -24.08 17.39
C TYR A 60 9.22 -23.59 16.05
N ILE A 61 10.15 -24.32 15.44
CA ILE A 61 10.71 -24.00 14.11
C ILE A 61 9.62 -23.98 13.04
N VAL A 62 8.70 -24.95 13.03
CA VAL A 62 7.57 -24.97 12.08
C VAL A 62 6.67 -23.75 12.28
N SER A 63 6.42 -23.36 13.53
CA SER A 63 5.61 -22.19 13.88
C SER A 63 6.30 -20.88 13.47
N VAL A 64 7.62 -20.76 13.66
CA VAL A 64 8.43 -19.65 13.16
C VAL A 64 8.33 -19.56 11.64
N LYS A 65 8.49 -20.70 10.94
CA LYS A 65 8.37 -20.76 9.48
C LYS A 65 7.00 -20.28 9.01
N GLN A 66 5.93 -20.76 9.62
CA GLN A 66 4.54 -20.38 9.30
C GLN A 66 4.25 -18.90 9.57
N LYS A 67 4.83 -18.34 10.64
CA LYS A 67 4.70 -16.93 11.01
C LYS A 67 5.49 -16.01 10.08
N GLU A 68 6.70 -16.40 9.69
CA GLU A 68 7.51 -15.65 8.71
C GLU A 68 6.88 -15.65 7.31
N VAL A 69 6.20 -16.73 6.91
CA VAL A 69 5.45 -16.78 5.64
C VAL A 69 4.02 -16.26 5.73
N LEU A 70 3.58 -15.72 6.87
CA LEU A 70 2.23 -15.18 7.09
C LEU A 70 1.09 -16.13 6.65
N ALA A 71 1.18 -17.41 7.03
CA ALA A 71 0.18 -18.42 6.66
C ALA A 71 -1.25 -18.08 7.17
N PHE A 72 -2.25 -18.48 6.38
CA PHE A 72 -3.71 -18.26 6.49
C PHE A 72 -4.23 -17.52 7.75
N ASN A 73 -4.96 -16.43 7.49
CA ASN A 73 -5.64 -15.51 8.44
C ASN A 73 -4.76 -14.45 9.12
N LEU A 74 -3.43 -14.58 9.11
CA LEU A 74 -2.54 -13.55 9.65
C LEU A 74 -2.64 -12.20 8.91
N PRO A 75 -2.79 -12.13 7.57
CA PRO A 75 -3.01 -10.85 6.87
C PRO A 75 -4.31 -10.12 7.28
N MET A 76 -5.34 -10.84 7.73
CA MET A 76 -6.58 -10.24 8.25
C MET A 76 -6.39 -9.66 9.65
N ILE A 77 -5.64 -10.34 10.51
CA ILE A 77 -5.31 -9.85 11.86
C ILE A 77 -4.43 -8.59 11.78
N TYR A 78 -3.60 -8.47 10.74
CA TYR A 78 -2.74 -7.30 10.51
C TYR A 78 -3.26 -6.32 9.46
N ASN A 79 -4.50 -6.50 8.99
CA ASN A 79 -5.21 -5.63 8.06
C ASN A 79 -4.43 -5.26 6.80
N LEU A 80 -4.18 -6.26 5.94
CA LEU A 80 -3.57 -6.12 4.62
C LEU A 80 -4.64 -6.45 3.53
N ASN A 81 -5.17 -5.48 2.75
CA ASN A 81 -6.18 -5.72 1.69
C ASN A 81 -5.73 -6.85 0.72
N ALA A 82 -6.61 -7.54 -0.05
CA ALA A 82 -6.27 -8.70 -0.93
C ALA A 82 -6.54 -8.50 -2.47
N ASP A 83 -5.54 -8.63 -3.37
CA ASP A 83 -5.65 -8.49 -4.86
C ASP A 83 -6.79 -9.32 -5.42
N VAL A 84 -7.50 -8.79 -6.43
CA VAL A 84 -8.75 -9.41 -6.88
C VAL A 84 -8.76 -9.69 -8.36
N TRP A 85 -9.32 -10.85 -8.69
CA TRP A 85 -9.69 -11.23 -10.05
C TRP A 85 -11.22 -11.21 -10.15
N ILE A 86 -11.76 -10.38 -11.04
CA ILE A 86 -13.19 -10.30 -11.28
C ILE A 86 -13.42 -10.39 -12.78
N ASN A 87 -14.21 -11.37 -13.22
CA ASN A 87 -14.53 -11.61 -14.63
C ASN A 87 -13.26 -11.64 -15.53
N HIS A 88 -12.24 -12.38 -15.10
CA HIS A 88 -10.93 -12.50 -15.78
C HIS A 88 -10.10 -11.22 -15.86
N ILE A 89 -10.51 -10.15 -15.16
CA ILE A 89 -9.76 -8.90 -15.06
C ILE A 89 -9.07 -8.89 -13.69
N PHE A 90 -7.75 -8.70 -13.70
CA PHE A 90 -6.97 -8.51 -12.49
C PHE A 90 -7.07 -7.05 -12.06
N TYR A 91 -7.29 -6.79 -10.77
CA TYR A 91 -7.22 -5.46 -10.18
C TYR A 91 -6.28 -5.44 -8.98
N ASP A 92 -5.25 -4.60 -9.11
CA ASP A 92 -4.44 -4.14 -8.00
C ASP A 92 -5.24 -3.12 -7.18
N LEU A 93 -5.51 -3.42 -5.90
CA LEU A 93 -6.18 -2.47 -4.99
C LEU A 93 -5.28 -1.98 -3.86
N GLN A 94 -3.96 -2.14 -3.98
CA GLN A 94 -2.97 -1.69 -2.99
C GLN A 94 -2.87 -0.17 -2.92
N PHE A 95 -3.12 0.49 -4.04
CA PHE A 95 -2.88 1.92 -4.22
C PHE A 95 -4.18 2.69 -4.45
N PRO A 96 -5.03 2.88 -3.42
CA PRO A 96 -6.26 3.62 -3.59
C PRO A 96 -6.00 5.12 -3.81
N ALA A 97 -6.90 5.76 -4.55
CA ALA A 97 -6.98 7.22 -4.66
C ALA A 97 -8.24 7.73 -3.96
N LYS A 98 -8.07 8.60 -2.97
CA LYS A 98 -9.16 9.24 -2.23
C LYS A 98 -9.42 10.62 -2.84
N LEU A 99 -10.50 10.71 -3.62
CA LEU A 99 -10.86 11.93 -4.33
C LEU A 99 -12.09 12.58 -3.72
N THR A 100 -12.11 13.90 -3.72
CA THR A 100 -13.22 14.70 -3.20
C THR A 100 -13.44 15.89 -4.13
N PRO A 101 -14.58 16.60 -4.07
CA PRO A 101 -14.75 17.82 -4.87
C PRO A 101 -13.67 18.90 -4.64
N LYS A 102 -12.93 18.85 -3.51
CA LYS A 102 -11.80 19.75 -3.21
C LYS A 102 -10.46 19.26 -3.79
N MET A 103 -10.34 17.96 -4.03
CA MET A 103 -9.19 17.32 -4.69
C MET A 103 -9.78 16.40 -5.77
N PRO A 104 -10.31 16.99 -6.86
CA PRO A 104 -11.19 16.28 -7.76
C PRO A 104 -10.44 15.41 -8.75
N GLU A 105 -9.12 15.56 -8.84
CA GLU A 105 -8.35 14.97 -9.94
C GLU A 105 -7.10 14.25 -9.46
N ILE A 106 -6.79 13.16 -10.15
CA ILE A 106 -5.51 12.46 -10.09
C ILE A 106 -5.15 11.94 -11.48
N SER A 107 -3.86 11.89 -11.80
CA SER A 107 -3.38 11.40 -13.09
C SER A 107 -2.07 10.62 -12.98
N THR A 108 -1.78 9.82 -14.01
CA THR A 108 -0.55 9.06 -14.16
C THR A 108 -0.15 8.95 -15.62
N THR A 109 1.15 9.01 -15.89
CA THR A 109 1.77 8.75 -17.21
C THR A 109 2.49 7.41 -17.24
N ASN A 110 2.55 6.69 -16.12
CA ASN A 110 3.13 5.35 -16.06
C ASN A 110 2.11 4.32 -16.55
N ILE A 111 1.98 4.23 -17.87
CA ILE A 111 0.99 3.38 -18.52
C ILE A 111 1.65 2.09 -19.02
N PRO A 112 1.18 0.89 -18.59
CA PRO A 112 1.70 -0.36 -19.09
C PRO A 112 1.37 -0.51 -20.58
N PRO A 113 2.28 -1.05 -21.41
CA PRO A 113 2.02 -1.26 -22.82
C PRO A 113 0.95 -2.34 -22.99
N LEU A 114 -0.27 -1.92 -23.31
CA LEU A 114 -1.40 -2.78 -23.63
C LEU A 114 -2.30 -2.05 -24.65
N PRO A 115 -2.67 -2.69 -25.78
CA PRO A 115 -3.64 -2.11 -26.71
C PRO A 115 -5.05 -2.19 -26.12
N ALA A 116 -5.34 -1.37 -25.11
CA ALA A 116 -6.56 -1.48 -24.33
C ALA A 116 -7.80 -1.10 -25.16
N THR A 117 -8.84 -1.93 -25.11
CA THR A 117 -10.17 -1.66 -25.70
C THR A 117 -11.20 -1.23 -24.66
N ALA A 118 -10.91 -1.45 -23.38
CA ALA A 118 -11.72 -1.00 -22.26
C ALA A 118 -10.85 -0.69 -21.02
N ILE A 119 -11.43 0.02 -20.05
CA ILE A 119 -10.83 0.25 -18.75
C ILE A 119 -11.80 -0.16 -17.63
N GLY A 120 -11.30 -1.00 -16.72
CA GLY A 120 -12.00 -1.39 -15.51
C GLY A 120 -11.68 -0.43 -14.37
N VAL A 121 -12.69 -0.06 -13.58
CA VAL A 121 -12.55 0.78 -12.39
C VAL A 121 -13.33 0.14 -11.24
N ILE A 122 -12.65 -0.11 -10.12
CA ILE A 122 -13.28 -0.47 -8.84
C ILE A 122 -13.26 0.75 -7.95
N PHE A 123 -14.41 1.09 -7.38
CA PHE A 123 -14.52 2.26 -6.52
C PHE A 123 -15.56 2.10 -5.42
N LYS A 124 -15.36 2.81 -4.31
CA LYS A 124 -16.27 2.85 -3.16
C LYS A 124 -16.77 4.27 -2.94
N THR A 125 -18.07 4.43 -2.81
CA THR A 125 -18.72 5.70 -2.53
C THR A 125 -20.09 5.47 -1.88
N SER A 126 -20.56 6.44 -1.10
CA SER A 126 -21.94 6.51 -0.60
C SER A 126 -22.87 7.31 -1.54
N GLU A 127 -22.30 7.88 -2.59
CA GLU A 127 -22.99 8.76 -3.54
C GLU A 127 -23.59 7.96 -4.69
N SER A 128 -24.71 8.42 -5.25
CA SER A 128 -25.38 7.76 -6.39
C SER A 128 -25.28 8.56 -7.69
N GLY A 129 -25.46 7.88 -8.82
CA GLY A 129 -25.43 8.46 -10.16
C GLY A 129 -24.01 8.57 -10.73
N ASN A 130 -23.78 9.59 -11.55
CA ASN A 130 -22.45 9.88 -12.11
C ASN A 130 -21.55 10.52 -11.03
N ILE A 131 -20.46 9.83 -10.70
CA ILE A 131 -19.51 10.24 -9.66
C ILE A 131 -18.23 10.88 -10.23
N GLY A 132 -18.07 10.86 -11.55
CA GLY A 132 -16.87 11.35 -12.20
C GLY A 132 -16.65 10.75 -13.59
N LYS A 133 -15.43 10.89 -14.08
CA LYS A 133 -15.00 10.43 -15.39
C LYS A 133 -13.58 9.90 -15.32
N VAL A 134 -13.32 8.83 -16.07
CA VAL A 134 -11.98 8.49 -16.52
C VAL A 134 -11.70 9.29 -17.79
N ILE A 135 -10.54 9.92 -17.87
CA ILE A 135 -10.06 10.67 -19.02
C ILE A 135 -8.81 9.96 -19.52
N VAL A 136 -8.84 9.49 -20.76
CA VAL A 136 -7.76 8.75 -21.40
C VAL A 136 -7.17 9.62 -22.49
N HIS A 137 -5.90 9.96 -22.37
CA HIS A 137 -5.18 10.77 -23.34
C HIS A 137 -4.32 9.88 -24.24
N TYR A 138 -4.54 10.00 -25.54
CA TYR A 138 -3.67 9.48 -26.60
C TYR A 138 -2.81 10.62 -27.16
N GLU A 139 -2.02 10.33 -28.20
CA GLU A 139 -1.20 11.36 -28.87
C GLU A 139 -2.06 12.50 -29.45
N ASN A 140 -3.17 12.16 -30.12
CA ASN A 140 -3.99 13.11 -30.88
C ASN A 140 -5.47 13.15 -30.46
N GLU A 141 -5.84 12.40 -29.43
CA GLU A 141 -7.23 12.21 -29.03
C GLU A 141 -7.36 12.12 -27.51
N VAL A 142 -8.50 12.57 -26.98
CA VAL A 142 -8.86 12.41 -25.57
C VAL A 142 -10.25 11.78 -25.48
N ILE A 143 -10.36 10.68 -24.75
CA ILE A 143 -11.63 9.97 -24.52
C ILE A 143 -12.09 10.21 -23.08
N HIS A 144 -13.38 10.50 -22.91
CA HIS A 144 -14.01 10.70 -21.60
C HIS A 144 -15.05 9.62 -21.33
N LEU A 145 -14.86 8.85 -20.26
CA LEU A 145 -15.72 7.72 -19.89
C LEU A 145 -16.33 7.99 -18.51
N ASN A 146 -17.67 8.01 -18.42
CA ASN A 146 -18.34 8.30 -17.16
C ASN A 146 -18.22 7.14 -16.16
N ILE A 147 -17.98 7.47 -14.90
CA ILE A 147 -18.03 6.53 -13.79
C ILE A 147 -19.40 6.68 -13.12
N ILE A 148 -20.18 5.61 -13.12
CA ILE A 148 -21.58 5.63 -12.68
C ILE A 148 -21.80 4.52 -11.65
N THR A 149 -22.48 4.85 -10.56
CA THR A 149 -22.93 3.83 -9.61
C THR A 149 -24.09 3.04 -10.21
N ASN A 150 -23.92 1.73 -10.36
CA ASN A 150 -25.02 0.82 -10.68
C ASN A 150 -25.07 -0.27 -9.59
N PRO A 151 -26.14 -0.37 -8.79
CA PRO A 151 -26.29 -1.41 -7.76
C PRO A 151 -26.15 -2.84 -8.30
N GLU A 152 -26.49 -3.10 -9.57
CA GLU A 152 -26.34 -4.41 -10.19
C GLU A 152 -24.86 -4.79 -10.41
N ASN A 153 -23.97 -3.81 -10.47
CA ASN A 153 -22.53 -3.99 -10.66
C ASN A 153 -21.74 -3.85 -9.35
N MET A 154 -22.36 -4.19 -8.22
CA MET A 154 -21.68 -4.23 -6.94
C MET A 154 -20.96 -5.55 -6.72
N TRP A 155 -19.74 -5.46 -6.23
CA TRP A 155 -18.98 -6.57 -5.69
C TRP A 155 -18.61 -6.24 -4.24
N ILE A 156 -19.21 -7.00 -3.31
CA ILE A 156 -19.15 -6.73 -1.87
C ILE A 156 -19.66 -5.30 -1.58
N ASP A 157 -18.79 -4.37 -1.21
CA ASP A 157 -19.07 -2.99 -0.86
C ASP A 157 -18.50 -1.98 -1.87
N ASN A 158 -18.12 -2.46 -3.06
CA ASN A 158 -17.53 -1.65 -4.13
C ASN A 158 -18.37 -1.75 -5.40
N TYR A 159 -18.40 -0.66 -6.17
CA TYR A 159 -18.93 -0.64 -7.53
C TYR A 159 -17.82 -1.00 -8.51
N ILE A 160 -18.21 -1.69 -9.58
CA ILE A 160 -17.34 -2.01 -10.71
C ILE A 160 -17.91 -1.34 -11.96
N ASN A 161 -17.05 -0.67 -12.71
CA ASN A 161 -17.37 -0.17 -14.04
C ASN A 161 -16.35 -0.74 -15.02
N VAL A 162 -16.82 -1.41 -16.07
CA VAL A 162 -16.00 -1.73 -17.26
C VAL A 162 -16.43 -0.76 -18.34
N LEU A 163 -15.55 0.18 -18.67
CA LEU A 163 -15.82 1.29 -19.57
C LEU A 163 -15.17 0.98 -20.92
N GLU A 164 -16.00 0.66 -21.90
CA GLU A 164 -15.57 0.30 -23.26
C GLU A 164 -15.36 1.53 -24.15
N GLY A 165 -14.87 1.31 -25.37
CA GLY A 165 -14.72 2.35 -26.40
C GLY A 165 -13.32 2.95 -26.48
N LEU A 166 -12.31 2.28 -25.96
CA LEU A 166 -10.91 2.65 -26.19
C LEU A 166 -10.44 2.16 -27.56
N SER A 167 -9.55 2.92 -28.20
CA SER A 167 -9.11 2.68 -29.58
C SER A 167 -8.08 1.56 -29.72
N GLY A 168 -7.44 1.13 -28.62
CA GLY A 168 -6.30 0.21 -28.66
C GLY A 168 -4.95 0.86 -28.98
N GLU A 169 -4.93 2.16 -29.27
CA GLU A 169 -3.70 2.93 -29.49
C GLU A 169 -2.91 3.12 -28.18
N PRO A 170 -1.60 3.44 -28.25
CA PRO A 170 -0.80 3.73 -27.06
C PRO A 170 -1.36 4.91 -26.25
N ILE A 171 -1.80 4.62 -25.02
CA ILE A 171 -2.26 5.62 -24.07
C ILE A 171 -1.05 6.34 -23.44
N LYS A 172 -1.10 7.67 -23.39
CA LYS A 172 -0.04 8.53 -22.82
C LYS A 172 -0.27 8.87 -21.36
N GLN A 173 -1.54 9.07 -21.00
CA GLN A 173 -1.92 9.47 -19.66
C GLN A 173 -3.33 9.02 -19.37
N ILE A 174 -3.56 8.62 -18.12
CA ILE A 174 -4.89 8.37 -17.59
C ILE A 174 -5.10 9.32 -16.42
N SER A 175 -6.24 10.00 -16.42
CA SER A 175 -6.69 10.86 -15.33
C SER A 175 -8.07 10.42 -14.86
N ILE A 176 -8.36 10.60 -13.58
CA ILE A 176 -9.70 10.49 -13.04
C ILE A 176 -10.10 11.86 -12.52
N HIS A 177 -11.26 12.34 -12.94
CA HIS A 177 -11.87 13.56 -12.44
C HIS A 177 -13.22 13.24 -11.78
N VAL A 178 -13.44 13.69 -10.55
CA VAL A 178 -14.66 13.38 -9.79
C VAL A 178 -15.41 14.65 -9.40
N ASN A 179 -16.72 14.57 -9.44
CA ASN A 179 -17.63 15.61 -8.95
C ASN A 179 -18.18 15.28 -7.55
N LYS A 180 -17.92 14.08 -7.04
CA LYS A 180 -18.39 13.57 -5.75
C LYS A 180 -17.28 12.85 -5.01
N SER A 181 -17.44 12.69 -3.69
CA SER A 181 -16.45 11.99 -2.87
C SER A 181 -16.45 10.49 -3.18
N VAL A 182 -15.26 9.95 -3.49
CA VAL A 182 -15.09 8.56 -3.89
C VAL A 182 -13.69 8.07 -3.55
N ILE A 183 -13.58 6.78 -3.24
CA ILE A 183 -12.32 6.08 -3.13
C ILE A 183 -12.20 5.19 -4.36
N ILE A 184 -11.33 5.55 -5.30
CA ILE A 184 -10.94 4.65 -6.38
C ILE A 184 -10.03 3.59 -5.77
N LYS A 185 -10.44 2.33 -5.87
CA LYS A 185 -9.72 1.21 -5.28
C LYS A 185 -8.70 0.63 -6.24
N GLY A 186 -9.03 0.52 -7.52
CA GLY A 186 -8.09 0.06 -8.53
C GLY A 186 -8.59 0.26 -9.94
N ILE A 187 -7.66 0.24 -10.87
CA ILE A 187 -7.87 0.52 -12.29
C ILE A 187 -7.10 -0.49 -13.09
N SER A 188 -7.71 -1.02 -14.15
CA SER A 188 -7.05 -1.95 -15.05
C SER A 188 -7.40 -1.67 -16.50
N LEU A 189 -6.39 -1.60 -17.35
CA LEU A 189 -6.55 -1.65 -18.79
C LEU A 189 -6.93 -3.06 -19.20
N ILE A 190 -7.86 -3.17 -20.14
CA ILE A 190 -8.43 -4.44 -20.61
C ILE A 190 -8.29 -4.48 -22.12
N HIS A 191 -7.69 -5.55 -22.63
CA HIS A 191 -7.74 -5.90 -24.04
C HIS A 191 -8.69 -7.09 -24.18
N GLN A 192 -9.94 -6.79 -24.56
CA GLN A 192 -11.01 -7.78 -24.62
C GLN A 192 -10.73 -8.92 -25.62
N PRO A 193 -10.19 -8.67 -26.83
CA PRO A 193 -9.92 -9.73 -27.80
C PRO A 193 -9.03 -10.86 -27.30
N SER A 194 -8.02 -10.56 -26.47
CA SER A 194 -7.14 -11.59 -25.88
C SER A 194 -7.45 -11.91 -24.42
N ILE A 195 -8.49 -11.31 -23.83
CA ILE A 195 -8.86 -11.49 -22.42
C ILE A 195 -7.65 -11.24 -21.49
N THR A 196 -6.91 -10.16 -21.77
CA THR A 196 -5.75 -9.77 -20.96
C THR A 196 -6.00 -8.44 -20.29
N SER A 197 -5.44 -8.26 -19.10
CA SER A 197 -5.50 -7.00 -18.37
C SER A 197 -4.15 -6.61 -17.79
N ARG A 198 -3.96 -5.30 -17.56
CA ARG A 198 -2.81 -4.70 -16.88
C ARG A 198 -3.30 -3.63 -15.92
N SER A 199 -2.86 -3.68 -14.68
CA SER A 199 -3.25 -2.67 -13.69
C SER A 199 -2.53 -1.35 -13.91
N VAL A 200 -3.23 -0.26 -13.60
CA VAL A 200 -2.72 1.10 -13.63
C VAL A 200 -2.75 1.64 -12.21
N ILE A 201 -1.64 2.23 -11.77
CA ILE A 201 -1.54 2.83 -10.45
C ILE A 201 -1.96 4.30 -10.52
N LEU A 202 -2.96 4.65 -9.70
CA LEU A 202 -3.34 6.02 -9.36
C LEU A 202 -3.52 6.08 -7.84
N SER A 203 -2.61 6.76 -7.13
CA SER A 203 -2.64 6.84 -5.66
C SER A 203 -2.55 8.27 -5.14
N THR A 204 -3.35 8.56 -4.12
CA THR A 204 -3.19 9.78 -3.31
C THR A 204 -2.33 9.54 -2.06
N GLU A 205 -1.85 8.31 -1.84
CA GLU A 205 -1.10 7.91 -0.64
C GLU A 205 0.41 7.75 -0.89
N GLY A 206 0.85 8.01 -2.11
CA GLY A 206 2.27 8.13 -2.48
C GLY A 206 2.48 8.08 -3.99
N ASP A 207 3.69 8.38 -4.44
CA ASP A 207 4.09 8.21 -5.85
C ASP A 207 4.76 6.85 -6.01
N TYR A 208 4.09 5.93 -6.71
CA TYR A 208 4.56 4.56 -6.90
C TYR A 208 4.58 4.20 -8.38
N GLN A 209 5.63 3.51 -8.78
CA GLN A 209 5.80 2.97 -10.11
C GLN A 209 5.97 1.46 -10.06
N VAL A 210 5.29 0.74 -10.96
CA VAL A 210 5.53 -0.69 -11.17
C VAL A 210 6.91 -0.86 -11.83
N VAL A 211 7.79 -1.59 -11.16
CA VAL A 211 9.12 -1.97 -11.69
C VAL A 211 9.06 -3.37 -12.32
N HIS A 212 8.26 -4.25 -11.73
CA HIS A 212 8.07 -5.62 -12.21
C HIS A 212 6.61 -6.05 -12.03
N ASP A 213 6.04 -6.63 -13.09
CA ASP A 213 4.67 -7.12 -13.15
C ASP A 213 4.67 -8.56 -13.68
N GLY A 214 4.73 -9.53 -12.77
CA GLY A 214 4.70 -10.97 -13.04
C GLY A 214 3.96 -11.72 -11.94
N ASP A 215 4.40 -12.94 -11.61
CA ASP A 215 3.86 -13.69 -10.45
C ASP A 215 4.10 -12.96 -9.11
N ILE A 216 5.09 -12.06 -9.11
CA ILE A 216 5.39 -11.12 -8.04
C ILE A 216 5.32 -9.71 -8.63
N LYS A 217 4.77 -8.76 -7.87
CA LYS A 217 4.80 -7.33 -8.23
C LYS A 217 5.80 -6.58 -7.35
N LEU A 218 6.67 -5.82 -8.00
CA LEU A 218 7.62 -4.93 -7.32
C LEU A 218 7.29 -3.50 -7.68
N TYR A 219 7.20 -2.65 -6.66
CA TYR A 219 6.89 -1.24 -6.80
C TYR A 219 8.07 -0.41 -6.28
N GLU A 220 8.43 0.63 -7.01
CA GLU A 220 9.33 1.68 -6.54
C GLU A 220 8.50 2.83 -5.99
N ASN A 221 8.73 3.18 -4.74
CA ASN A 221 8.27 4.46 -4.19
C ASN A 221 9.20 5.55 -4.74
N ARG A 222 8.65 6.56 -5.41
CA ARG A 222 9.40 7.66 -6.03
C ARG A 222 9.47 8.92 -5.17
N GLN A 223 8.72 8.93 -4.07
CA GLN A 223 8.69 9.99 -3.06
C GLN A 223 9.68 9.73 -1.89
N VAL A 224 10.61 8.78 -2.02
CA VAL A 224 11.54 8.46 -0.92
C VAL A 224 12.52 9.60 -0.70
N TYR A 225 12.61 10.03 0.56
CA TYR A 225 13.73 10.86 1.02
C TYR A 225 15.04 10.04 1.01
N PRO A 226 16.20 10.69 0.83
CA PRO A 226 17.49 10.01 0.96
C PRO A 226 17.59 9.32 2.32
N ARG A 227 18.26 8.15 2.36
CA ARG A 227 18.41 7.31 3.57
C ARG A 227 19.04 8.04 4.77
N ALA A 228 19.69 9.19 4.52
CA ALA A 228 20.13 10.13 5.53
C ALA A 228 19.79 11.56 5.08
N PHE A 229 19.17 12.33 5.96
CA PHE A 229 18.96 13.77 5.80
C PHE A 229 19.21 14.46 7.15
N ILE A 230 19.75 15.68 7.13
CA ILE A 230 19.99 16.46 8.33
C ILE A 230 18.78 17.36 8.56
N VAL A 231 18.19 17.27 9.75
CA VAL A 231 17.16 18.21 10.19
C VAL A 231 17.80 19.29 11.03
N HIS A 232 17.55 20.56 10.71
CA HIS A 232 18.20 21.71 11.36
C HIS A 232 17.29 22.43 12.37
N LYS A 233 16.06 21.96 12.57
CA LYS A 233 15.06 22.58 13.44
C LYS A 233 14.36 21.52 14.29
N THR A 234 14.09 21.84 15.55
CA THR A 234 13.32 21.00 16.46
C THR A 234 12.21 21.84 17.09
N GLU A 235 11.03 21.27 17.28
CA GLU A 235 9.87 21.90 17.91
C GLU A 235 9.30 21.02 19.02
N ILE A 236 9.05 21.61 20.19
CA ILE A 236 8.53 20.87 21.34
C ILE A 236 7.00 20.90 21.34
N VAL A 237 6.39 19.72 21.47
CA VAL A 237 4.93 19.55 21.43
C VAL A 237 4.43 18.86 22.70
N PRO A 238 3.15 19.07 23.08
CA PRO A 238 2.64 18.68 24.39
C PRO A 238 2.59 17.17 24.64
N ASN A 239 2.40 16.37 23.58
CA ASN A 239 2.24 14.92 23.67
C ASN A 239 2.47 14.25 22.31
N ILE A 240 2.62 12.93 22.35
CA ILE A 240 2.84 12.06 21.18
C ILE A 240 1.71 12.21 20.16
N GLU A 241 0.45 12.32 20.60
CA GLU A 241 -0.71 12.45 19.70
C GLU A 241 -0.65 13.77 18.90
N THR A 242 -0.23 14.86 19.53
CA THR A 242 -0.03 16.16 18.90
C THR A 242 1.16 16.13 17.94
N ALA A 243 2.27 15.50 18.34
CA ALA A 243 3.43 15.27 17.47
C ALA A 243 3.03 14.54 16.18
N ILE A 244 2.33 13.41 16.32
CA ILE A 244 1.84 12.59 15.22
C ILE A 244 0.86 13.38 14.33
N THR A 245 -0.06 14.14 14.93
CA THR A 245 -1.05 14.94 14.18
C THR A 245 -0.39 16.06 13.38
N THR A 246 0.61 16.73 13.94
CA THR A 246 1.36 17.80 13.25
C THR A 246 2.22 17.24 12.13
N MET A 247 2.93 16.12 12.36
CA MET A 247 3.72 15.43 11.33
C MET A 247 2.84 14.91 10.19
N LYS A 248 1.63 14.43 10.46
CA LYS A 248 0.67 13.97 9.44
C LYS A 248 0.13 15.12 8.57
N LYS A 249 0.09 16.35 9.07
CA LYS A 249 -0.40 17.52 8.33
C LYS A 249 0.63 18.13 7.38
N SER A 250 1.92 17.85 7.57
CA SER A 250 3.00 18.42 6.77
C SER A 250 3.94 17.32 6.29
N SER A 251 3.61 16.71 5.15
CA SER A 251 4.50 15.81 4.42
C SER A 251 5.85 16.47 4.05
N ASP A 252 5.85 17.81 3.95
CA ASP A 252 7.01 18.67 3.66
C ASP A 252 7.87 19.02 4.89
N ALA A 253 7.45 18.68 6.12
CA ALA A 253 8.19 19.05 7.34
C ALA A 253 9.25 18.03 7.75
N LEU A 254 9.18 16.79 7.26
CA LEU A 254 10.04 15.69 7.71
C LEU A 254 11.54 15.97 7.48
N ASN A 255 11.90 16.76 6.47
CA ASN A 255 13.29 17.16 6.20
C ASN A 255 13.72 18.49 6.84
N LYS A 256 12.82 19.18 7.55
CA LYS A 256 13.04 20.55 8.06
C LYS A 256 12.88 20.69 9.57
N THR A 257 11.94 19.98 10.19
CA THR A 257 11.63 20.10 11.63
C THR A 257 11.33 18.75 12.27
N ILE A 258 11.98 18.43 13.38
CA ILE A 258 11.61 17.30 14.26
C ILE A 258 10.67 17.81 15.35
N HIS A 259 9.56 17.12 15.60
CA HIS A 259 8.70 17.42 16.76
C HIS A 259 9.01 16.46 17.90
N VAL A 260 9.45 16.98 19.04
CA VAL A 260 9.80 16.19 20.23
C VAL A 260 8.72 16.39 21.28
N ALA A 261 8.22 15.30 21.84
CA ALA A 261 7.42 15.31 23.06
C ALA A 261 8.36 14.94 24.21
N ASP A 262 8.70 15.92 25.06
CA ASP A 262 9.58 15.72 26.22
C ASP A 262 8.93 16.25 27.49
N GLU A 263 9.20 15.59 28.63
CA GLU A 263 8.70 16.02 29.94
C GLU A 263 9.63 17.08 30.54
N GLY A 264 9.10 18.30 30.70
CA GLY A 264 9.79 19.39 31.42
C GLY A 264 10.27 20.56 30.57
N GLU A 265 10.20 20.48 29.24
CA GLU A 265 10.49 21.61 28.35
C GLU A 265 9.21 22.34 27.88
N SER A 266 9.29 23.64 27.61
CA SER A 266 8.09 24.43 27.24
C SER A 266 7.65 24.17 25.80
N ILE A 267 6.36 23.91 25.64
CA ILE A 267 5.68 23.71 24.34
C ILE A 267 5.89 24.93 23.43
N GLY A 268 6.12 24.68 22.14
CA GLY A 268 6.26 25.72 21.11
C GLY A 268 7.66 26.34 21.02
N ILE A 269 8.63 25.86 21.82
CA ILE A 269 10.03 26.23 21.65
C ILE A 269 10.53 25.62 20.34
N ILE A 270 11.10 26.48 19.50
CA ILE A 270 11.85 26.10 18.31
C ILE A 270 13.34 26.22 18.63
N SER A 271 14.06 25.10 18.62
CA SER A 271 15.52 25.09 18.72
C SER A 271 16.15 24.75 17.38
N ARG A 272 17.32 25.32 17.10
CA ARG A 272 18.17 24.87 16.00
C ARG A 272 19.20 23.91 16.58
N GLY A 273 19.34 22.73 16.00
CA GLY A 273 20.33 21.76 16.44
C GLY A 273 21.71 22.39 16.49
N LYS A 274 22.31 22.49 17.67
CA LYS A 274 23.74 22.80 17.83
C LYS A 274 24.48 21.47 17.82
N PHE A 275 25.20 21.21 16.74
CA PHE A 275 26.14 20.10 16.68
C PHE A 275 27.44 20.56 17.33
N ASP A 276 27.60 20.31 18.64
CA ASP A 276 28.92 20.35 19.23
C ASP A 276 29.72 19.16 18.65
N LYS A 277 30.88 19.48 18.08
CA LYS A 277 31.71 18.56 17.27
C LYS A 277 31.95 17.24 18.02
N PHE A 278 31.70 16.13 17.33
CA PHE A 278 32.21 14.81 17.70
C PHE A 278 33.73 14.79 17.72
#